data_AF-C6SHI2-F1
#
_entry.id   AF-C6SHI2-F1
#
_cell.length_a   1.000
_cell.length_b   1.000
_cell.length_c   1.000
_cell.angle_alpha   90.00
_cell.angle_beta   90.00
_cell.angle_gamma   90.00
#
_symmetry.space_group_name_H-M   'P 1'
#
loop_
_entity.id
_entity.type
_entity.pdbx_description
1 polymer ?
#
loop_
_entity_poly.entity_id
_entity_poly.type
_entity_poly.pdbx_seq_one_letter_code
_entity_poly.pdbx_strand_id
1 'polypeptide(L)'
;MSRFVALMEQHSEALDFAQLHRLTAEMVALLDSRAGKISVSFPFFRKKTAPVSGIRSLLDYDVCLTGEMKDGAYGYSMKVMIPVTSLCPCSKEISQYGAHNQRSHVTVSLTADAEVGIEEVIDYVEAQASCQLYGLLKRPDEKYVTEKAYENPKFVEDMVRDVATSLIADKRIKSFVVESENFESIHNHSAYAYIAYP
;
A
#
# COMPACT_ATOMS: atom_id res chain seq x y z
N MET A 1 5.82 21.14 23.37
CA MET A 1 5.32 21.60 22.06
C MET A 1 6.43 22.09 21.15
N SER A 2 7.17 23.17 21.46
CA SER A 2 8.26 23.66 20.59
C SER A 2 9.38 22.65 20.32
N ARG A 3 9.67 21.76 21.29
CA ARG A 3 10.70 20.71 21.17
C ARG A 3 10.50 19.75 19.98
N PHE A 4 9.26 19.51 19.55
CA PHE A 4 8.99 18.65 18.39
C PHE A 4 9.45 19.29 17.08
N VAL A 5 9.13 20.58 16.87
CA VAL A 5 9.57 21.32 15.69
C VAL A 5 11.09 21.47 15.70
N ALA A 6 11.67 21.77 16.86
CA ALA A 6 13.12 21.86 17.02
C ALA A 6 13.83 20.56 16.61
N LEU A 7 13.30 19.40 16.97
CA LEU A 7 13.84 18.10 16.55
C LEU A 7 13.82 17.97 15.02
N MET A 8 12.71 18.29 14.37
CA MET A 8 12.60 18.18 12.91
C MET A 8 13.50 19.18 12.16
N GLU A 9 13.73 20.37 12.71
CA GLU A 9 14.60 21.39 12.11
C GLU A 9 16.11 21.06 12.28
N GLN A 10 16.48 20.26 13.29
CA GLN A 10 17.87 19.90 13.56
C GLN A 10 18.34 18.70 12.72
N HIS A 11 17.43 17.82 12.33
CA HIS A 11 17.74 16.64 11.53
C HIS A 11 17.45 16.87 10.05
N SER A 12 18.49 16.80 9.22
CA SER A 12 18.40 16.94 7.75
C SER A 12 18.80 15.66 7.02
N GLU A 13 19.06 14.57 7.74
CA GLU A 13 19.36 13.26 7.17
C GLU A 13 18.16 12.68 6.43
N ALA A 14 18.44 11.87 5.40
CA ALA A 14 17.40 11.15 4.69
C ALA A 14 16.66 10.18 5.62
N LEU A 15 15.33 10.09 5.46
CA LEU A 15 14.51 9.19 6.26
C LEU A 15 14.54 7.77 5.69
N ASP A 16 15.05 6.84 6.49
CA ASP A 16 14.89 5.39 6.35
C ASP A 16 14.39 4.79 7.68
N PHE A 17 14.26 3.46 7.75
CA PHE A 17 13.78 2.79 8.98
C PHE A 17 14.72 3.02 10.18
N ALA A 18 16.04 3.09 9.95
CA ALA A 18 17.01 3.33 11.01
C ALA A 18 16.95 4.78 11.52
N GLN A 19 16.77 5.75 10.62
CA GLN A 19 16.60 7.16 10.95
C GLN A 19 15.28 7.38 11.69
N LEU A 20 14.19 6.73 11.29
CA LEU A 20 12.91 6.82 12.00
C LEU A 20 13.02 6.30 13.43
N HIS A 21 13.73 5.19 13.65
CA HIS A 21 14.03 4.70 15.00
C HIS A 21 14.83 5.74 15.80
N ARG A 22 15.93 6.26 15.24
CA ARG A 22 16.76 7.28 15.90
C ARG A 22 15.94 8.51 16.30
N LEU A 23 15.16 9.06 15.37
CA LEU A 23 14.30 10.22 15.62
C LEU A 23 13.27 9.95 16.72
N THR A 24 12.66 8.77 16.74
CA THR A 24 11.65 8.42 17.75
C THR A 24 12.28 8.28 19.14
N ALA A 25 13.47 7.67 19.22
CA ALA A 25 14.23 7.54 20.47
C ALA A 25 14.73 8.91 20.99
N GLU A 26 15.24 9.76 20.10
CA GLU A 26 15.70 11.10 20.44
C GLU A 26 14.55 12.00 20.87
N MET A 27 13.37 11.86 20.25
CA MET A 27 12.17 12.56 20.67
C MET A 27 11.80 12.24 22.12
N VAL A 28 11.74 10.96 22.52
CA VAL A 28 11.35 10.60 23.89
C VAL A 28 12.39 11.05 24.92
N ALA A 29 13.68 11.04 24.55
CA ALA A 29 14.75 11.59 25.37
C ALA A 29 14.65 13.12 25.52
N LEU A 30 14.46 13.85 24.42
CA LEU A 30 14.34 15.32 24.41
C LEU A 30 13.11 15.82 25.18
N LEU A 31 12.05 15.01 25.24
CA LEU A 31 10.80 15.35 25.92
C LEU A 31 10.67 14.76 27.33
N ASP A 32 11.70 14.09 27.85
CA ASP A 32 11.70 13.49 29.18
C ASP A 32 10.50 12.52 29.39
N SER A 33 10.18 11.72 28.37
CA SER A 33 9.03 10.79 28.35
C SER A 33 9.47 9.34 28.24
N ARG A 34 8.69 8.41 28.81
CA ARG A 34 8.92 6.96 28.70
C ARG A 34 8.41 6.33 27.41
N ALA A 35 7.53 7.03 26.69
CA ALA A 35 6.90 6.52 25.48
C ALA A 35 6.54 7.66 24.51
N GLY A 36 6.46 7.33 23.22
CA GLY A 36 6.13 8.29 22.18
C GLY A 36 6.01 7.65 20.80
N LYS A 37 5.36 8.37 19.88
CA LYS A 37 5.20 7.99 18.47
C LYS A 37 5.58 9.12 17.54
N ILE A 38 6.18 8.77 16.41
CA ILE A 38 6.30 9.63 15.23
C ILE A 38 5.62 8.91 14.08
N SER A 39 4.67 9.60 13.42
CA SER A 39 4.04 9.13 12.19
C SER A 39 4.32 10.12 11.07
N VAL A 40 4.83 9.63 9.94
CA VAL A 40 5.17 10.44 8.77
C VAL A 40 4.36 9.91 7.59
N SER A 41 3.50 10.75 7.03
CA SER A 41 2.67 10.41 5.86
C SER A 41 3.08 11.24 4.65
N PHE A 42 3.28 10.58 3.51
CA PHE A 42 3.80 11.21 2.30
C PHE A 42 3.41 10.42 1.04
N PRO A 43 3.31 11.09 -0.11
CA PRO A 43 3.25 10.41 -1.39
C PRO A 43 4.61 9.79 -1.72
N PHE A 44 4.63 8.50 -2.04
CA PHE A 44 5.79 7.76 -2.50
C PHE A 44 5.69 7.53 -4.00
N PHE A 45 6.74 7.87 -4.75
CA PHE A 45 6.75 7.73 -6.21
C PHE A 45 7.61 6.55 -6.64
N ARG A 46 7.02 5.62 -7.40
CA ARG A 46 7.76 4.50 -8.01
C ARG A 46 7.76 4.62 -9.52
N LYS A 47 8.92 4.43 -10.14
CA LYS A 47 9.06 4.42 -11.61
C LYS A 47 8.64 3.06 -12.17
N LYS A 48 7.57 3.05 -12.95
CA LYS A 48 7.01 1.86 -13.59
C LYS A 48 7.37 1.78 -15.07
N THR A 49 7.33 0.58 -15.63
CA THR A 49 7.60 0.29 -17.05
C THR A 49 6.35 -0.30 -17.66
N ALA A 50 5.83 0.30 -18.74
CA ALA A 50 4.63 -0.19 -19.42
C ALA A 50 4.86 -1.60 -20.00
N PRO A 51 3.84 -2.48 -19.97
CA PRO A 51 4.02 -3.92 -20.17
C PRO A 51 4.40 -4.34 -21.58
N VAL A 52 4.12 -3.52 -22.60
CA VAL A 52 4.39 -3.86 -24.02
C VAL A 52 5.41 -2.90 -24.63
N SER A 53 5.16 -1.59 -24.54
CA SER A 53 6.02 -0.57 -25.15
C SER A 53 7.29 -0.27 -24.36
N GLY A 54 7.34 -0.66 -23.08
CA GLY A 54 8.46 -0.36 -22.19
C GLY A 54 8.59 1.12 -21.80
N ILE A 55 7.63 1.98 -22.17
CA ILE A 55 7.70 3.39 -21.77
C ILE A 55 7.59 3.52 -20.25
N ARG A 56 8.44 4.36 -19.67
CA ARG A 56 8.53 4.53 -18.21
C ARG A 56 7.74 5.74 -17.76
N SER A 57 6.99 5.59 -16.68
CA SER A 57 6.22 6.67 -16.02
C SER A 57 6.31 6.55 -14.50
N LEU A 58 6.02 7.63 -13.78
CA LEU A 58 5.86 7.58 -12.33
C LEU A 58 4.44 7.18 -11.98
N LEU A 59 4.30 6.48 -10.85
CA LEU A 59 3.03 6.29 -10.17
C LEU A 59 3.23 6.63 -8.69
N ASP A 60 2.25 7.32 -8.12
CA ASP A 60 2.18 7.72 -6.72
C ASP A 60 1.39 6.71 -5.88
N TYR A 61 1.82 6.55 -4.63
CA TYR A 61 1.20 5.72 -3.60
C TYR A 61 1.19 6.52 -2.30
N ASP A 62 0.15 6.38 -1.48
CA ASP A 62 0.12 7.02 -0.16
C ASP A 62 0.76 6.10 0.88
N VAL A 63 1.80 6.58 1.54
CA VAL A 63 2.55 5.82 2.55
C VAL A 63 2.50 6.55 3.89
N CYS A 64 2.38 5.78 4.96
CA CYS A 64 2.60 6.24 6.32
C CYS A 64 3.55 5.29 7.05
N LEU A 65 4.66 5.82 7.55
CA LEU A 65 5.60 5.12 8.42
C LEU A 65 5.38 5.59 9.85
N THR A 66 5.35 4.67 10.81
CA THR A 66 5.20 5.00 12.24
C THR A 66 6.26 4.28 13.06
N GLY A 67 7.02 5.04 13.83
CA GLY A 67 7.89 4.54 14.89
C GLY A 67 7.26 4.76 16.25
N GLU A 68 7.35 3.78 17.13
CA GLU A 68 6.85 3.82 18.50
C GLU A 68 7.92 3.37 19.48
N MET A 69 8.14 4.17 20.53
CA MET A 69 8.94 3.81 21.69
C MET A 69 8.03 3.55 22.89
N LYS A 70 8.26 2.45 23.62
CA LYS A 70 7.66 2.16 24.92
C LYS A 70 8.70 1.59 25.88
N ASP A 71 9.00 2.30 26.95
CA ASP A 71 9.90 1.85 28.02
C ASP A 71 11.24 1.30 27.47
N GLY A 72 11.78 1.96 26.43
CA GLY A 72 13.03 1.59 25.77
C GLY A 72 12.90 0.57 24.62
N ALA A 73 11.75 -0.07 24.44
CA ALA A 73 11.47 -0.95 23.30
C ALA A 73 10.95 -0.15 22.10
N TYR A 74 11.57 -0.37 20.94
CA TYR A 74 11.12 0.19 19.67
C TYR A 74 10.24 -0.81 18.91
N GLY A 75 9.15 -0.32 18.34
CA GLY A 75 8.36 -1.01 17.34
C GLY A 75 8.06 -0.06 16.18
N TYR A 76 7.84 -0.63 14.99
CA TYR A 76 7.39 0.16 13.85
C TYR A 76 6.18 -0.48 13.18
N SER A 77 5.42 0.35 12.48
CA SER A 77 4.35 -0.08 11.60
C SER A 77 4.37 0.74 10.32
N MET A 78 3.90 0.14 9.24
CA MET A 78 3.78 0.78 7.94
C MET A 78 2.34 0.65 7.44
N LYS A 79 1.84 1.69 6.79
CA LYS A 79 0.59 1.68 6.04
C LYS A 79 0.86 2.15 4.62
N VAL A 80 0.42 1.38 3.63
CA VAL A 80 0.54 1.72 2.21
C VAL A 80 -0.83 1.61 1.57
N MET A 81 -1.26 2.62 0.83
CA MET A 81 -2.43 2.57 -0.04
C MET A 81 -1.98 2.47 -1.49
N ILE A 82 -2.45 1.42 -2.17
CA ILE A 82 -2.08 1.04 -3.52
C ILE A 82 -3.31 1.16 -4.42
N PRO A 83 -3.32 2.08 -5.40
CA PRO A 83 -4.40 2.17 -6.36
C PRO A 83 -4.23 1.10 -7.46
N VAL A 84 -5.28 0.32 -7.68
CA VAL A 84 -5.32 -0.77 -8.67
C VAL A 84 -6.57 -0.69 -9.54
N THR A 85 -6.58 -1.42 -10.66
CA THR A 85 -7.82 -1.71 -11.40
C THR A 85 -8.37 -3.05 -10.91
N SER A 86 -9.64 -3.08 -10.51
CA SER A 86 -10.40 -4.30 -10.30
C SER A 86 -11.47 -4.46 -11.38
N LEU A 87 -11.74 -5.71 -11.76
CA LEU A 87 -12.77 -6.06 -12.75
C LEU A 87 -13.66 -7.16 -12.18
N CYS A 88 -14.97 -6.96 -12.28
CA CYS A 88 -15.95 -7.79 -11.60
C CYS A 88 -16.17 -9.14 -12.33
N PRO A 89 -15.93 -10.29 -11.66
CA PRO A 89 -16.19 -11.61 -12.24
C PRO A 89 -17.67 -11.81 -12.59
N CYS A 90 -18.58 -11.38 -11.71
CA CYS A 90 -20.03 -11.49 -11.93
C CYS A 90 -20.47 -10.78 -13.21
N SER A 91 -20.02 -9.53 -13.41
CA SER A 91 -20.38 -8.75 -14.58
C SER A 91 -19.94 -9.40 -15.88
N LYS A 92 -18.72 -9.98 -15.88
CA LYS A 92 -18.18 -10.72 -17.02
C LYS A 92 -18.99 -11.98 -17.32
N GLU A 93 -19.41 -12.72 -16.29
CA GLU A 93 -20.12 -13.98 -16.44
C GLU A 93 -21.52 -13.79 -17.03
N ILE A 94 -22.26 -12.78 -16.57
CA ILE A 94 -23.66 -12.58 -16.96
C ILE A 94 -23.84 -11.79 -18.25
N SER A 95 -22.83 -11.04 -18.68
CA SER A 95 -22.90 -10.17 -19.86
C SER A 95 -22.39 -10.91 -21.10
N GLN A 96 -23.09 -10.78 -22.24
CA GLN A 96 -22.63 -11.36 -23.51
C GLN A 96 -21.27 -10.78 -23.95
N TYR A 97 -20.98 -9.54 -23.58
CA TYR A 97 -19.71 -8.86 -23.86
C TYR A 97 -19.43 -7.79 -22.81
N GLY A 98 -18.14 -7.55 -22.57
CA GLY A 98 -17.67 -6.57 -21.61
C GLY A 98 -17.84 -7.02 -20.15
N ALA A 99 -17.35 -6.18 -19.24
CA ALA A 99 -17.50 -6.32 -17.80
C ALA A 99 -17.21 -4.95 -17.16
N HIS A 100 -17.96 -4.56 -16.14
CA HIS A 100 -17.61 -3.35 -15.41
C HIS A 100 -16.30 -3.54 -14.64
N ASN A 101 -15.54 -2.46 -14.59
CA ASN A 101 -14.30 -2.34 -13.86
C ASN A 101 -14.22 -0.93 -13.27
N GLN A 102 -13.34 -0.77 -12.30
CA GLN A 102 -13.18 0.48 -11.58
C GLN A 102 -11.78 0.60 -10.98
N ARG A 103 -11.47 1.80 -10.51
CA ARG A 103 -10.34 2.00 -9.61
C ARG A 103 -10.73 1.47 -8.23
N SER A 104 -9.77 0.85 -7.58
CA SER A 104 -9.89 0.34 -6.23
C SER A 104 -8.67 0.73 -5.43
N HIS A 105 -8.87 1.01 -4.15
CA HIS A 105 -7.79 1.25 -3.21
C HIS A 105 -7.59 0.01 -2.36
N VAL A 106 -6.37 -0.51 -2.36
CA VAL A 106 -5.97 -1.58 -1.46
C VAL A 106 -5.04 -0.99 -0.43
N THR A 107 -5.44 -1.04 0.83
CA THR A 107 -4.67 -0.49 1.94
C THR A 107 -4.11 -1.63 2.77
N VAL A 108 -2.79 -1.68 2.91
CA VAL A 108 -2.10 -2.66 3.76
C VAL A 108 -1.48 -1.90 4.92
N SER A 109 -1.93 -2.22 6.13
CA SER A 109 -1.30 -1.79 7.38
C SER A 109 -0.63 -2.99 8.03
N LEU A 110 0.66 -2.90 8.36
CA LEU A 110 1.42 -4.02 8.94
C LEU A 110 2.37 -3.58 10.05
N THR A 111 2.67 -4.52 10.95
CA THR A 111 3.74 -4.44 11.95
C THR A 111 4.69 -5.61 11.72
N ALA A 112 5.99 -5.36 11.80
CA ALA A 112 7.01 -6.36 11.54
C ALA A 112 8.19 -6.23 12.51
N ASP A 113 8.96 -7.30 12.67
CA ASP A 113 10.17 -7.33 13.52
C ASP A 113 11.46 -7.00 12.75
N ALA A 114 11.45 -7.23 11.45
CA ALA A 114 12.52 -6.89 10.53
C ALA A 114 11.97 -6.09 9.35
N GLU A 115 12.84 -5.28 8.76
CA GLU A 115 12.50 -4.34 7.69
C GLU A 115 11.73 -5.00 6.54
N VAL A 116 10.62 -4.36 6.15
CA VAL A 116 9.81 -4.69 4.98
C VAL A 116 9.71 -3.41 4.16
N GLY A 117 10.24 -3.44 2.94
CA GLY A 117 10.26 -2.28 2.05
C GLY A 117 8.86 -1.85 1.62
N ILE A 118 8.69 -0.55 1.34
CA ILE A 118 7.44 0.00 0.79
C ILE A 118 7.12 -0.68 -0.55
N GLU A 119 8.14 -0.86 -1.39
CA GLU A 119 8.04 -1.51 -2.68
C GLU A 119 7.66 -2.99 -2.61
N GLU A 120 8.07 -3.70 -1.55
CA GLU A 120 7.69 -5.10 -1.34
C GLU A 120 6.18 -5.22 -1.12
N VAL A 121 5.61 -4.32 -0.31
CA VAL A 121 4.15 -4.27 -0.07
C VAL A 121 3.40 -3.90 -1.33
N ILE A 122 3.90 -2.93 -2.10
CA ILE A 122 3.34 -2.59 -3.41
C ILE A 122 3.33 -3.83 -4.32
N ASP A 123 4.44 -4.57 -4.37
CA ASP A 123 4.57 -5.77 -5.20
C ASP A 123 3.61 -6.89 -4.76
N TYR A 124 3.46 -7.13 -3.45
CA TYR A 124 2.48 -8.10 -2.93
C TYR A 124 1.05 -7.80 -3.37
N VAL A 125 0.69 -6.52 -3.42
CA VAL A 125 -0.66 -6.09 -3.81
C VAL A 125 -0.84 -6.10 -5.33
N GLU A 126 0.09 -5.49 -6.07
CA GLU A 126 -0.02 -5.36 -7.53
C GLU A 126 0.08 -6.71 -8.26
N ALA A 127 0.75 -7.69 -7.66
CA ALA A 127 0.77 -9.06 -8.16
C ALA A 127 -0.62 -9.73 -8.13
N GLN A 128 -1.49 -9.31 -7.21
CA GLN A 128 -2.82 -9.90 -7.02
C GLN A 128 -3.95 -9.10 -7.69
N ALA A 129 -3.71 -7.85 -8.11
CA ALA A 129 -4.73 -7.05 -8.78
C ALA A 129 -5.19 -7.67 -10.11
N SER A 130 -6.43 -7.39 -10.53
CA SER A 130 -6.89 -7.72 -11.89
C SER A 130 -5.95 -7.13 -12.94
N CYS A 131 -5.63 -5.84 -12.79
CA CYS A 131 -4.45 -5.24 -13.38
C CYS A 131 -3.94 -4.08 -12.50
N GLN A 132 -2.62 -3.92 -12.45
CA GLN A 132 -1.99 -2.75 -11.81
C GLN A 132 -2.14 -1.50 -12.70
N LEU A 133 -1.94 -0.32 -12.10
CA LEU A 133 -1.97 0.95 -12.82
C LEU A 133 -0.61 1.32 -13.42
N TYR A 134 -0.66 2.11 -14.50
CA TYR A 134 0.50 2.73 -15.13
C TYR A 134 0.14 4.18 -15.44
N GLY A 135 1.03 5.13 -15.15
CA GLY A 135 0.76 6.56 -15.39
C GLY A 135 0.72 6.93 -16.87
N LEU A 136 1.42 6.18 -17.73
CA LEU A 136 1.45 6.41 -19.18
C LEU A 136 1.42 5.08 -19.93
N LEU A 137 0.39 4.91 -20.75
CA LEU A 137 0.19 3.75 -21.63
C LEU A 137 0.20 4.20 -23.10
N LYS A 138 0.78 3.38 -23.99
CA LYS A 138 0.56 3.48 -25.44
C LYS A 138 -0.56 2.52 -25.85
N ARG A 139 -1.07 2.65 -27.08
CA ARG A 139 -2.15 1.80 -27.61
C ARG A 139 -1.90 0.28 -27.41
N PRO A 140 -0.68 -0.27 -27.66
CA PRO A 140 -0.42 -1.69 -27.39
C PRO A 140 -0.50 -2.05 -25.90
N ASP A 141 -0.09 -1.13 -25.02
CA ASP A 141 -0.16 -1.34 -23.57
C ASP A 141 -1.61 -1.29 -23.08
N GLU A 142 -2.41 -0.34 -23.60
CA GLU A 142 -3.84 -0.21 -23.28
C GLU A 142 -4.63 -1.46 -23.66
N LYS A 143 -4.34 -2.04 -24.84
CA LYS A 143 -4.85 -3.36 -25.23
C LYS A 143 -4.51 -4.41 -24.18
N TYR A 144 -3.22 -4.52 -23.83
CA TYR A 144 -2.74 -5.54 -22.88
C TYR A 144 -3.39 -5.43 -21.50
N VAL A 145 -3.45 -4.22 -20.92
CA VAL A 145 -4.01 -4.06 -19.56
C VAL A 145 -5.51 -4.32 -19.52
N THR A 146 -6.22 -4.02 -20.63
CA THR A 146 -7.64 -4.31 -20.77
C THR A 146 -7.88 -5.83 -20.82
N GLU A 147 -7.14 -6.54 -21.67
CA GLU A 147 -7.23 -8.01 -21.79
C GLU A 147 -6.84 -8.69 -20.48
N LYS A 148 -5.72 -8.27 -19.85
CA LYS A 148 -5.25 -8.83 -18.58
C LYS A 148 -6.29 -8.68 -17.47
N ALA A 149 -6.88 -7.48 -17.30
CA ALA A 149 -7.91 -7.27 -16.29
C ALA A 149 -9.16 -8.11 -16.58
N TYR A 150 -9.54 -8.25 -17.86
CA TYR A 150 -10.69 -9.05 -18.28
C TYR A 150 -10.46 -10.54 -18.04
N GLU A 151 -9.22 -11.03 -18.21
CA GLU A 151 -8.83 -12.43 -18.00
C GLU A 151 -8.62 -12.78 -16.52
N ASN A 152 -8.33 -11.79 -15.67
CA ASN A 152 -8.09 -11.95 -14.23
C ASN A 152 -9.09 -11.15 -13.36
N PRO A 153 -10.41 -11.36 -13.50
CA PRO A 153 -11.40 -10.64 -12.71
C PRO A 153 -11.34 -11.07 -11.24
N LYS A 154 -11.54 -10.15 -10.30
CA LYS A 154 -11.53 -10.43 -8.85
C LYS A 154 -12.57 -9.58 -8.11
N PHE A 155 -13.27 -10.19 -7.16
CA PHE A 155 -14.08 -9.45 -6.21
C PHE A 155 -13.21 -8.77 -5.14
N VAL A 156 -13.82 -7.89 -4.35
CA VAL A 156 -13.15 -7.25 -3.20
C VAL A 156 -12.69 -8.29 -2.17
N GLU A 157 -13.46 -9.37 -1.98
CA GLU A 157 -13.14 -10.48 -1.09
C GLU A 157 -11.96 -11.32 -1.59
N ASP A 158 -11.87 -11.55 -2.90
CA ASP A 158 -10.74 -12.29 -3.50
C ASP A 158 -9.45 -11.47 -3.32
N MET A 159 -9.53 -10.16 -3.57
CA MET A 159 -8.39 -9.26 -3.44
C MET A 159 -7.79 -9.30 -2.03
N VAL A 160 -8.62 -9.17 -0.99
CA VAL A 160 -8.11 -9.22 0.40
C VAL A 160 -7.57 -10.60 0.78
N ARG A 161 -8.16 -11.70 0.28
CA ARG A 161 -7.69 -13.07 0.55
C ARG A 161 -6.33 -13.36 -0.08
N ASP A 162 -6.13 -12.95 -1.32
CA ASP A 162 -4.89 -13.22 -2.06
C ASP A 162 -3.72 -12.40 -1.50
N VAL A 163 -3.97 -11.14 -1.16
CA VAL A 163 -2.97 -10.30 -0.48
C VAL A 163 -2.67 -10.86 0.92
N ALA A 164 -3.70 -11.18 1.72
CA ALA A 164 -3.51 -11.74 3.06
C ALA A 164 -2.68 -13.04 3.02
N THR A 165 -2.91 -13.92 2.03
CA THR A 165 -2.13 -15.15 1.86
C THR A 165 -0.64 -14.87 1.67
N SER A 166 -0.31 -13.83 0.87
CA SER A 166 1.09 -13.41 0.66
C SER A 166 1.71 -12.85 1.95
N LEU A 167 0.97 -12.04 2.71
CA LEU A 167 1.46 -11.45 3.95
C LEU A 167 1.62 -12.50 5.08
N ILE A 168 0.77 -13.52 5.15
CA ILE A 168 0.90 -14.65 6.09
C ILE A 168 2.17 -15.48 5.82
N ALA A 169 2.60 -15.55 4.56
CA ALA A 169 3.78 -16.29 4.16
C ALA A 169 5.09 -15.59 4.62
N ASP A 170 5.08 -14.25 4.71
CA ASP A 170 6.23 -13.46 5.15
C ASP A 170 6.40 -13.55 6.68
N LYS A 171 7.52 -14.12 7.12
CA LYS A 171 7.81 -14.34 8.55
C LYS A 171 8.19 -13.07 9.32
N ARG A 172 8.51 -11.99 8.61
CA ARG A 172 8.82 -10.68 9.20
C ARG A 172 7.54 -10.02 9.74
N ILE A 173 6.42 -10.23 9.06
CA ILE A 173 5.14 -9.60 9.40
C ILE A 173 4.53 -10.31 10.60
N LYS A 174 4.29 -9.55 11.68
CA LYS A 174 3.67 -10.07 12.91
C LYS A 174 2.17 -9.99 12.85
N SER A 175 1.65 -8.83 12.48
CA SER A 175 0.22 -8.54 12.40
C SER A 175 -0.04 -7.65 11.21
N PHE A 176 -1.20 -7.77 10.57
CA PHE A 176 -1.60 -6.89 9.49
C PHE A 176 -3.12 -6.70 9.40
N VAL A 177 -3.49 -5.64 8.70
CA VAL A 177 -4.83 -5.38 8.18
C VAL A 177 -4.71 -5.11 6.68
N VAL A 178 -5.41 -5.89 5.86
CA VAL A 178 -5.60 -5.62 4.43
C VAL A 178 -7.02 -5.16 4.22
N GLU A 179 -7.19 -4.00 3.61
CA GLU A 179 -8.48 -3.44 3.24
C GLU A 179 -8.52 -3.31 1.71
N SER A 180 -9.65 -3.61 1.09
CA SER A 180 -9.89 -3.29 -0.30
C SER A 180 -11.21 -2.54 -0.41
N GLU A 181 -11.17 -1.39 -1.08
CA GLU A 181 -12.32 -0.55 -1.36
C GLU A 181 -12.43 -0.38 -2.88
N ASN A 182 -13.55 -0.83 -3.43
CA ASN A 182 -13.87 -0.72 -4.86
C ASN A 182 -14.86 0.43 -5.04
N PHE A 183 -14.45 1.47 -5.77
CA PHE A 183 -15.34 2.59 -6.11
C PHE A 183 -16.22 2.18 -7.29
N GLU A 184 -17.31 1.49 -6.99
CA GLU A 184 -18.17 0.84 -7.98
C GLU A 184 -18.55 1.78 -9.14
N SER A 185 -18.19 1.42 -10.37
CA SER A 185 -18.43 2.29 -11.53
C SER A 185 -19.91 2.43 -11.90
N ILE A 186 -20.77 1.54 -11.37
CA ILE A 186 -22.20 1.48 -11.62
C ILE A 186 -23.04 2.00 -10.44
N HIS A 187 -22.40 2.34 -9.31
CA HIS A 187 -23.07 2.77 -8.08
C HIS A 187 -22.36 3.98 -7.46
N ASN A 188 -23.02 4.66 -6.52
CA ASN A 188 -22.43 5.78 -5.78
C ASN A 188 -22.11 5.39 -4.33
N HIS A 189 -21.63 4.16 -4.13
CA HIS A 189 -21.13 3.64 -2.87
C HIS A 189 -20.01 2.63 -3.17
N SER A 190 -19.15 2.38 -2.19
CA SER A 190 -18.05 1.43 -2.35
C SER A 190 -18.44 0.01 -1.93
N ALA A 191 -17.94 -0.99 -2.63
CA ALA A 191 -17.82 -2.34 -2.08
C ALA A 191 -16.53 -2.42 -1.26
N TYR A 192 -16.61 -3.00 -0.05
CA TYR A 192 -15.51 -2.98 0.92
C TYR A 192 -15.36 -4.33 1.61
N ALA A 193 -14.11 -4.77 1.77
CA ALA A 193 -13.75 -5.89 2.61
C ALA A 193 -12.43 -5.62 3.33
N TYR A 194 -12.23 -6.27 4.47
CA TYR A 194 -10.93 -6.30 5.13
C TYR A 194 -10.65 -7.66 5.78
N ILE A 195 -9.36 -7.98 5.92
CA ILE A 195 -8.86 -9.11 6.71
C ILE A 195 -7.85 -8.56 7.71
N ALA A 196 -8.02 -8.93 8.97
CA ALA A 196 -7.00 -8.77 10.00
C ALA A 196 -6.42 -10.14 10.35
N TYR A 197 -5.10 -10.20 10.56
CA TYR A 197 -4.38 -11.43 10.89
C TYR A 197 -3.35 -11.09 11.98
N PRO A 198 -3.26 -11.94 13.02
CA PRO A 198 -3.26 -11.53 14.44
C PRO A 198 -2.19 -10.51 14.81
#